data_AF-A0A218Q131-F1
#
_entry.id   AF-A0A218Q131-F1
#
_cell.length_a   1.000
_cell.length_b   1.000
_cell.length_c   1.000
_cell.angle_alpha   90.00
_cell.angle_beta   90.00
_cell.angle_gamma   90.00
#
_symmetry.space_group_name_H-M   'P 1'
#
loop_
_entity.id
_entity.type
_entity.pdbx_description
1 polymer ?
#
loop_
_entity_poly.entity_id
_entity_poly.type
_entity_poly.pdbx_seq_one_letter_code
_entity_poly.pdbx_strand_id
1 'polypeptide(L)'
;MSVMKNSILAFIQVLHSQSKLIPTQDWKELQQLSSQFPEDNEEITEIIENWLQPESRSQLLETYKQNLQSFTAAYPINAVTNIGIGNSKSTTPPDQPSPSSKELLENAIKNNSPLSDETKSQPKP
;
A
#
# COMPACT_ATOMS: atom_id res chain seq x y z
N MET A 1 0.95 1.72 15.27
CA MET A 1 0.76 1.95 13.82
C MET A 1 -0.69 2.37 13.61
N SER A 2 -1.00 3.29 12.70
CA SER A 2 -2.40 3.68 12.42
C SER A 2 -3.09 2.64 11.54
N VAL A 3 -4.41 2.47 11.68
CA VAL A 3 -5.24 1.56 10.87
C VAL A 3 -5.07 1.84 9.37
N MET A 4 -5.03 3.12 8.99
CA MET A 4 -4.86 3.52 7.58
C MET A 4 -3.48 3.15 7.02
N LYS A 5 -2.43 3.30 7.82
CA LYS A 5 -1.08 2.86 7.42
C LYS A 5 -1.03 1.33 7.26
N ASN A 6 -1.72 0.58 8.11
CA ASN A 6 -1.81 -0.88 8.01
C ASN A 6 -2.58 -1.32 6.76
N SER A 7 -3.61 -0.58 6.35
CA SER A 7 -4.31 -0.80 5.08
C SER A 7 -3.35 -0.67 3.89
N ILE A 8 -2.61 0.43 3.80
CA ILE A 8 -1.68 0.65 2.69
C ILE A 8 -0.61 -0.45 2.64
N LEU A 9 -0.08 -0.85 3.80
CA LEU A 9 0.89 -1.96 3.88
C LEU A 9 0.28 -3.32 3.50
N ALA A 10 -0.96 -3.58 3.88
CA ALA A 10 -1.69 -4.79 3.49
C ALA A 10 -1.84 -4.88 1.97
N PHE A 11 -2.13 -3.75 1.32
CA PHE A 11 -2.22 -3.66 -0.13
C PHE A 11 -0.85 -3.84 -0.81
N ILE A 12 0.21 -3.21 -0.30
CA ILE A 12 1.58 -3.43 -0.78
C ILE A 12 1.94 -4.93 -0.72
N GLN A 13 1.55 -5.62 0.34
CA GLN A 13 1.77 -7.06 0.47
C GLN A 13 1.02 -7.87 -0.60
N VAL A 14 -0.18 -7.43 -1.01
CA VAL A 14 -0.90 -8.03 -2.16
C VAL A 14 -0.10 -7.84 -3.44
N LEU A 15 0.40 -6.62 -3.70
CA LEU A 15 1.23 -6.35 -4.89
C LEU A 15 2.47 -7.25 -4.94
N HIS A 16 3.10 -7.51 -3.79
CA HIS A 16 4.29 -8.38 -3.72
C HIS A 16 3.96 -9.86 -3.89
N SER A 17 2.87 -10.32 -3.25
CA SER A 17 2.57 -11.76 -3.14
C SER A 17 1.72 -12.28 -4.30
N GLN A 18 0.88 -11.40 -4.88
CA GLN A 18 -0.13 -11.72 -5.88
C GLN A 18 0.04 -10.91 -7.17
N SER A 19 1.23 -10.39 -7.46
CA SER A 19 1.52 -9.64 -8.70
C SER A 19 1.07 -10.37 -9.97
N LYS A 20 1.17 -11.70 -9.98
CA LYS A 20 0.75 -12.57 -11.09
C LYS A 20 -0.76 -12.65 -11.30
N LEU A 21 -1.55 -12.36 -10.26
CA LEU A 21 -3.02 -12.35 -10.32
C LEU A 21 -3.57 -11.02 -10.82
N ILE A 22 -2.75 -9.97 -10.84
CA ILE A 22 -3.14 -8.63 -11.30
C ILE A 22 -2.94 -8.58 -12.83
N PRO A 23 -4.02 -8.44 -13.62
CA PRO A 23 -3.91 -8.29 -15.06
C PRO A 23 -3.12 -7.04 -15.47
N THR A 24 -2.55 -7.05 -16.68
CA THR A 24 -1.79 -5.90 -17.21
C THR A 24 -2.62 -4.60 -17.27
N GLN A 25 -3.93 -4.71 -17.56
CA GLN A 25 -4.85 -3.57 -17.57
C GLN A 25 -4.99 -2.95 -16.17
N ASP A 26 -5.12 -3.78 -15.15
CA ASP A 26 -5.21 -3.37 -13.75
C ASP A 26 -3.89 -2.74 -13.27
N TRP A 27 -2.75 -3.25 -13.72
CA TRP A 27 -1.44 -2.63 -13.48
C TRP A 27 -1.31 -1.23 -14.10
N LYS A 28 -1.87 -1.03 -15.30
CA LYS A 28 -1.87 0.28 -15.96
C LYS A 28 -2.70 1.29 -15.17
N GLU A 29 -3.87 0.88 -14.71
CA GLU A 29 -4.72 1.71 -13.83
C GLU A 29 -4.00 2.04 -12.52
N LEU A 30 -3.34 1.07 -11.89
CA LEU A 30 -2.56 1.30 -10.66
C LEU A 30 -1.42 2.30 -10.87
N GLN A 31 -0.69 2.24 -11.99
CA GLN A 31 0.36 3.23 -12.31
C GLN A 31 -0.21 4.64 -12.54
N GLN A 32 -1.41 4.75 -13.12
CA GLN A 32 -2.08 6.04 -13.29
C GLN A 32 -2.58 6.60 -11.95
N LEU A 33 -3.10 5.72 -11.08
CA LEU A 33 -3.52 6.08 -9.73
C LEU A 33 -2.31 6.45 -8.86
N SER A 34 -1.16 5.80 -9.04
CA SER A 34 0.02 6.05 -8.22
C SER A 34 0.48 7.50 -8.28
N SER A 35 0.42 8.10 -9.46
CA SER A 35 0.78 9.51 -9.67
C SER A 35 -0.24 10.50 -9.08
N GLN A 36 -1.44 10.03 -8.74
CA GLN A 36 -2.54 10.84 -8.21
C GLN A 36 -2.76 10.63 -6.71
N PHE A 37 -2.00 9.74 -6.07
CA PHE A 37 -2.16 9.50 -4.63
C PHE A 37 -1.82 10.77 -3.83
N PRO A 38 -2.69 11.16 -2.88
CA PRO A 38 -2.39 12.23 -1.93
C PRO A 38 -1.33 11.77 -0.93
N GLU A 39 -0.83 12.68 -0.09
CA GLU A 39 0.06 12.32 1.03
C GLU A 39 -0.71 11.73 2.23
N ASP A 40 -2.03 11.97 2.27
CA ASP A 40 -2.88 11.53 3.37
C ASP A 40 -3.19 10.03 3.29
N ASN A 41 -3.02 9.32 4.42
CA ASN A 41 -3.18 7.87 4.44
C ASN A 41 -4.64 7.42 4.36
N GLU A 42 -5.57 8.21 4.88
CA GLU A 42 -7.01 7.90 4.82
C GLU A 42 -7.48 8.01 3.38
N GLU A 43 -7.12 9.09 2.68
CA GLU A 43 -7.48 9.26 1.27
C GLU A 43 -6.81 8.20 0.36
N ILE A 44 -5.53 7.86 0.59
CA ILE A 44 -4.87 6.76 -0.16
C ILE A 44 -5.64 5.45 0.06
N THR A 45 -6.04 5.17 1.30
CA THR A 45 -6.79 3.95 1.65
C THR A 45 -8.11 3.90 0.91
N GLU A 46 -8.86 5.00 0.90
CA GLU A 46 -10.13 5.10 0.19
C GLU A 46 -9.97 4.84 -1.32
N ILE A 47 -8.93 5.41 -1.96
CA ILE A 47 -8.65 5.17 -3.38
C ILE A 47 -8.34 3.69 -3.64
N ILE A 48 -7.55 3.04 -2.79
CA ILE A 48 -7.23 1.60 -2.90
C ILE A 48 -8.51 0.76 -2.76
N GLU A 49 -9.33 1.03 -1.76
CA GLU A 49 -10.56 0.27 -1.52
C GLU A 49 -11.57 0.46 -2.65
N ASN A 50 -11.69 1.68 -3.17
CA ASN A 50 -12.49 1.97 -4.35
C ASN A 50 -11.98 1.24 -5.59
N TRP A 51 -10.65 1.15 -5.76
CA TRP A 51 -10.05 0.40 -6.87
C TRP A 51 -10.28 -1.12 -6.74
N LEU A 52 -10.37 -1.66 -5.52
CA LEU A 52 -10.63 -3.09 -5.25
C LEU A 52 -12.12 -3.47 -5.30
N GLN A 53 -13.05 -2.51 -5.36
CA GLN A 53 -14.50 -2.76 -5.41
C GLN A 53 -15.00 -3.63 -6.58
N PRO A 54 -14.47 -3.49 -7.82
CA PRO A 54 -15.00 -4.25 -8.96
C PRO A 54 -14.91 -5.76 -8.77
N GLU A 55 -15.92 -6.50 -9.23
CA GLU A 55 -16.01 -7.95 -9.05
C GLU A 55 -14.81 -8.71 -9.65
N SER A 56 -14.25 -8.19 -10.75
CA SER A 56 -13.03 -8.70 -11.37
C SER A 56 -11.81 -8.73 -10.44
N ARG A 57 -11.82 -7.94 -9.36
CA ARG A 57 -10.75 -7.80 -8.37
C ARG A 57 -11.12 -8.44 -7.03
N SER A 58 -12.21 -9.19 -6.95
CA SER A 58 -12.71 -9.80 -5.70
C SER A 58 -11.66 -10.67 -4.98
N GLN A 59 -10.85 -11.40 -5.74
CA GLN A 59 -9.77 -12.23 -5.19
C GLN A 59 -8.64 -11.38 -4.56
N LEU A 60 -8.36 -10.22 -5.16
CA LEU A 60 -7.40 -9.25 -4.60
C LEU A 60 -7.96 -8.59 -3.35
N LEU A 61 -9.25 -8.24 -3.36
CA LEU A 61 -9.96 -7.68 -2.21
C LEU A 61 -9.94 -8.65 -1.01
N GLU A 62 -10.16 -9.94 -1.24
CA GLU A 62 -10.08 -10.96 -0.19
C GLU A 62 -8.67 -11.07 0.38
N THR A 63 -7.65 -11.13 -0.48
CA THR A 63 -6.24 -11.18 -0.03
C THR A 63 -5.86 -9.92 0.75
N TYR A 64 -6.30 -8.74 0.28
CA TYR A 64 -6.11 -7.48 0.98
C TYR A 64 -6.73 -7.51 2.38
N LYS A 65 -7.97 -7.98 2.51
CA LYS A 65 -8.65 -8.11 3.81
C LYS A 65 -7.95 -9.09 4.74
N GLN A 66 -7.48 -10.23 4.23
CA GLN A 66 -6.71 -11.21 5.02
C GLN A 66 -5.38 -10.62 5.52
N ASN A 67 -4.66 -9.90 4.65
CA ASN A 67 -3.45 -9.18 5.04
C ASN A 67 -3.75 -8.11 6.08
N LEU A 68 -4.81 -7.32 5.89
CA LEU A 68 -5.22 -6.28 6.83
C LEU A 68 -5.57 -6.85 8.20
N GLN A 69 -6.29 -7.98 8.25
CA GLN A 69 -6.56 -8.70 9.49
C GLN A 69 -5.26 -9.16 10.16
N SER A 70 -4.28 -9.62 9.39
CA SER A 70 -2.98 -10.04 9.95
C SER A 70 -2.22 -8.85 10.55
N PHE A 71 -2.20 -7.70 9.88
CA PHE A 71 -1.54 -6.49 10.39
C PHE A 71 -2.27 -5.88 11.61
N THR A 72 -3.59 -5.98 11.67
CA THR A 72 -4.40 -5.51 12.81
C THR A 72 -4.38 -6.50 13.98
N ALA A 73 -4.28 -7.81 13.74
CA ALA A 73 -4.11 -8.83 14.78
C ALA A 73 -2.69 -8.85 15.37
N ALA A 74 -1.66 -8.50 14.58
CA ALA A 74 -0.29 -8.36 15.05
C ALA A 74 -0.10 -7.15 15.98
N TYR A 75 -0.96 -6.13 15.85
CA TYR A 75 -1.03 -4.97 16.73
C TYR A 75 -2.47 -4.79 17.21
N PRO A 76 -2.94 -5.62 18.15
CA PRO A 76 -4.26 -5.38 18.73
C PRO A 76 -4.20 -3.99 19.33
N ILE A 77 -4.97 -3.07 18.74
CA ILE A 77 -5.23 -1.79 19.37
C ILE A 77 -5.97 -2.18 20.65
N ASN A 78 -5.25 -2.21 21.77
CA ASN A 78 -5.87 -2.25 23.08
C ASN A 78 -6.71 -0.97 23.17
N ALA A 79 -7.98 -1.09 22.73
CA ALA A 79 -9.01 -0.06 22.84
C ALA A 79 -9.48 0.07 24.29
N VAL A 80 -8.55 0.00 25.23
CA VAL A 80 -8.76 0.23 26.65
C VAL A 80 -7.62 1.15 27.10
N THR A 81 -8.00 2.31 27.62
CA THR A 81 -7.17 3.30 28.33
C THR A 81 -6.11 4.06 27.52
N ASN A 82 -6.46 5.25 27.01
CA ASN A 82 -6.15 6.48 27.74
C ASN A 82 -6.78 7.73 27.08
N ILE A 83 -7.72 8.34 27.79
CA ILE A 83 -7.99 9.77 27.64
C ILE A 83 -6.82 10.48 28.32
N GLY A 84 -5.90 11.04 27.56
CA GLY A 84 -4.90 12.00 28.05
C GLY A 84 -3.44 11.71 27.70
N ILE A 85 -2.74 12.82 27.46
CA ILE A 85 -1.28 13.01 27.33
C ILE A 85 -0.73 12.83 25.90
N GLY A 86 -0.55 13.97 25.24
CA GLY A 86 0.32 14.10 24.08
C GLY A 86 1.75 13.71 24.44
N ASN A 87 2.33 12.82 23.63
CA ASN A 87 3.75 12.72 23.28
C ASN A 87 3.94 11.36 22.59
N SER A 88 3.85 11.34 21.27
CA SER A 88 4.41 10.26 20.48
C SER A 88 5.46 10.86 19.56
N LYS A 89 6.61 11.24 20.13
CA LYS A 89 7.80 11.51 19.33
C LYS A 89 8.28 10.19 18.76
N SER A 90 8.25 10.11 17.43
CA SER A 90 8.75 9.01 16.62
C SER A 90 10.19 8.67 17.02
N THR A 91 10.45 7.42 17.40
CA THR A 91 11.80 6.87 17.67
C THR A 91 12.48 6.45 16.36
N THR A 92 12.49 7.35 15.38
CA THR A 92 13.26 7.17 14.15
C THR A 92 14.47 8.09 14.22
N PRO A 93 15.69 7.66 13.82
CA PRO A 93 16.86 8.53 13.80
C PRO A 93 16.54 9.86 13.12
N PRO A 94 16.96 11.01 13.70
CA PRO A 94 16.51 12.34 13.29
C PRO A 94 16.96 12.79 11.88
N ASP A 95 17.68 11.96 11.13
CA ASP A 95 18.39 12.37 9.91
C ASP A 95 17.95 11.63 8.64
N GLN A 96 16.93 10.78 8.71
CA GLN A 96 16.40 10.14 7.50
C GLN A 96 14.87 10.23 7.52
N PRO A 97 14.25 10.99 6.60
CA PRO A 97 12.80 10.93 6.45
C PRO A 97 12.44 9.48 6.12
N SER A 98 11.61 8.86 6.96
CA SER A 98 11.01 7.59 6.58
C SER A 98 10.20 7.81 5.32
N PRO A 99 10.25 6.91 4.34
CA PRO A 99 9.44 7.04 3.14
C PRO A 99 7.97 7.16 3.52
N SER A 100 7.27 8.13 2.92
CA SER A 100 5.83 8.30 3.06
C SER A 100 5.11 7.02 2.62
N SER A 101 3.89 6.77 3.13
CA SER A 101 3.11 5.60 2.70
C SER A 101 2.84 5.62 1.19
N LYS A 102 2.65 6.82 0.62
CA LYS A 102 2.59 7.03 -0.82
C LYS A 102 3.87 6.55 -1.53
N GLU A 103 5.03 7.01 -1.09
CA GLU A 103 6.32 6.63 -1.69
C GLU A 103 6.53 5.12 -1.62
N LEU A 104 6.18 4.49 -0.49
CA LEU A 104 6.22 3.03 -0.34
C LEU A 104 5.30 2.32 -1.35
N LEU A 105 4.09 2.84 -1.55
CA LEU A 105 3.10 2.28 -2.47
C LEU A 105 3.52 2.47 -3.93
N GLU A 106 3.97 3.66 -4.31
CA GLU A 106 4.50 3.97 -5.65
C GLU A 106 5.66 3.03 -6.01
N ASN A 107 6.59 2.84 -5.07
CA ASN A 107 7.71 1.93 -5.24
C ASN A 107 7.25 0.47 -5.39
N ALA A 108 6.27 0.03 -4.58
CA ALA A 108 5.71 -1.31 -4.69
C ALA A 108 5.05 -1.53 -6.06
N ILE A 109 4.27 -0.56 -6.56
CA ILE A 109 3.63 -0.65 -7.88
C ILE A 109 4.70 -0.73 -8.97
N LYS A 110 5.70 0.15 -8.94
CA LYS A 110 6.78 0.18 -9.94
C LYS A 110 7.62 -1.10 -9.95
N ASN A 111 7.93 -1.66 -8.79
CA ASN A 111 8.82 -2.82 -8.70
C ASN A 111 8.14 -4.15 -9.07
N ASN A 112 6.81 -4.22 -8.96
CA ASN A 112 6.06 -5.45 -9.20
C ASN A 112 5.26 -5.43 -10.50
N SER A 113 5.10 -4.26 -11.12
CA SER A 113 4.39 -4.13 -12.39
C SER A 113 5.18 -4.77 -13.54
N PRO A 114 4.56 -5.66 -14.34
CA PRO A 114 5.16 -6.19 -15.55
C PRO A 114 5.40 -5.11 -16.62
N LEU A 115 4.79 -3.93 -16.47
CA LEU A 115 4.96 -2.78 -17.38
C LEU A 115 6.28 -2.05 -17.16
N SER A 116 6.92 -2.22 -16.01
CA SER A 116 8.18 -1.52 -15.72
C SER A 116 9.40 -2.14 -16.40
N ASP A 117 9.29 -3.35 -16.95
CA ASP A 117 10.38 -4.05 -17.65
C ASP A 117 10.68 -3.44 -19.04
N GLU A 118 9.78 -2.64 -19.62
CA GLU A 118 10.01 -1.95 -20.91
C GLU A 118 11.19 -0.95 -20.89
N THR A 119 11.70 -0.58 -19.70
CA THR A 119 12.89 0.29 -19.59
C THR A 119 14.19 -0.44 -19.23
N LYS A 120 14.16 -1.74 -18.92
CA LYS A 120 15.36 -2.48 -18.49
C LYS A 120 16.03 -3.32 -19.57
N SER A 121 15.36 -3.47 -20.73
CA SER A 121 15.87 -4.26 -21.87
C SER A 121 15.99 -3.42 -23.15
N GLN A 122 16.79 -2.34 -23.13
CA GLN A 122 17.44 -1.89 -24.37
C GLN A 122 18.94 -2.22 -24.27
N PRO A 123 19.44 -3.26 -24.96
CA PRO A 123 20.86 -3.36 -25.22
C PRO A 123 21.23 -2.18 -26.12
N LYS A 124 22.11 -1.32 -25.61
CA LYS A 124 22.65 -0.17 -26.34
C LYS A 124 23.44 -0.72 -27.56
N PRO A 125 23.15 -0.28 -28.80
CA PRO A 125 23.96 -0.64 -29.96
C PRO A 125 25.37 -0.05 -29.88
#